data_AF-A0A971X0M6-F1
#
_entry.id   AF-A0A971X0M6-F1
#
_cell.length_a   1.000
_cell.length_b   1.000
_cell.length_c   1.000
_cell.angle_alpha   90.00
_cell.angle_beta   90.00
_cell.angle_gamma   90.00
#
_symmetry.space_group_name_H-M   'P 1'
#
loop_
_entity.id
_entity.type
_entity.pdbx_description
1 polymer ?
#
loop_
_entity_poly.entity_id
_entity_poly.type
_entity_poly.pdbx_seq_one_letter_code
_entity_poly.pdbx_strand_id
1 'polypeptide(L)'
;MNPRQNRNQPKFTNRAIDKYADQLKALEMSQLMLTAMLLHRRHPRSLPNNKNELTNICLAELGKTEVNERQEILTNILNGVKDAPSTDSSAWIKTPIHPRLEALLRRRVNKIWIDVENTNDKQRFLLTYNYEFLTNKLSPTLTELEKEWQQLSTLNELDWLKKDDTTEFLKYFYKEHKKYKIDRNTNQPIFNENQESRSHVFTTAIDGLIWLDSFSPSKELRKSVVGKARMLWKQAKDRKTSEKKQKNFSLQADVCEMLNKLSKEYGLTETKIIETLIKNETESEIYLSQLNTSK
;
A
#
# COMPACT_ATOMS: atom_id res chain seq x y z
N MET A 1 -54.50 6.20 23.68
CA MET A 1 -53.24 6.98 23.80
C MET A 1 -52.41 6.36 24.90
N ASN A 2 -51.16 5.95 24.63
CA ASN A 2 -50.24 5.43 25.65
C ASN A 2 -49.06 6.41 25.81
N PRO A 3 -48.79 6.94 27.00
CA PRO A 3 -47.59 7.74 27.22
C PRO A 3 -46.36 6.84 27.16
N ARG A 4 -45.46 7.11 26.22
CA ARG A 4 -44.17 6.40 26.13
C ARG A 4 -43.36 6.70 27.39
N GLN A 5 -43.02 5.65 28.14
CA GLN A 5 -42.18 5.76 29.33
C GLN A 5 -40.86 6.44 28.99
N ASN A 6 -40.57 7.49 29.76
CA ASN A 6 -39.32 8.23 29.67
C ASN A 6 -38.18 7.29 30.11
N ARG A 7 -37.32 6.85 29.20
CA ARG A 7 -36.21 5.95 29.54
C ARG A 7 -35.22 6.72 30.40
N ASN A 8 -35.06 6.27 31.65
CA ASN A 8 -34.07 6.79 32.59
C ASN A 8 -32.69 6.84 31.93
N GLN A 9 -32.19 8.05 31.65
CA GLN A 9 -30.76 8.26 31.51
C GLN A 9 -30.12 8.03 32.89
N PRO A 10 -29.00 7.30 33.00
CA PRO A 10 -28.33 7.14 34.28
C PRO A 10 -27.80 8.50 34.73
N LYS A 11 -28.30 8.98 35.88
CA LYS A 11 -27.72 10.15 36.56
C LYS A 11 -26.41 9.73 37.22
N PHE A 12 -25.34 9.70 36.43
CA PHE A 12 -23.98 9.47 36.94
C PHE A 12 -23.59 10.58 37.93
N THR A 13 -22.87 10.23 38.99
CA THR A 13 -22.40 11.19 40.00
C THR A 13 -21.26 12.05 39.45
N ASN A 14 -21.55 13.33 39.14
CA ASN A 14 -20.69 14.24 38.38
C ASN A 14 -19.21 14.31 38.82
N ARG A 15 -18.92 14.37 40.14
CA ARG A 15 -17.59 14.73 40.67
C ARG A 15 -16.40 13.95 40.11
N ALA A 16 -16.57 12.68 39.76
CA ALA A 16 -15.49 11.88 39.17
C ALA A 16 -15.26 12.25 37.69
N ILE A 17 -16.33 12.48 36.94
CA ILE A 17 -16.30 12.88 35.53
C ILE A 17 -15.73 14.31 35.40
N ASP A 18 -16.10 15.21 36.32
CA ASP A 18 -15.59 16.59 36.37
C ASP A 18 -14.06 16.62 36.46
N LYS A 19 -13.46 15.79 37.34
CA LYS A 19 -12.00 15.67 37.50
C LYS A 19 -11.30 15.24 36.19
N TYR A 20 -11.89 14.33 35.42
CA TYR A 20 -11.35 13.91 34.12
C TYR A 20 -11.56 14.96 33.03
N ALA A 21 -12.66 15.72 33.10
CA ALA A 21 -12.94 16.79 32.16
C ALA A 21 -11.85 17.86 32.19
N ASP A 22 -11.36 18.24 33.38
CA ASP A 22 -10.28 19.22 33.49
C ASP A 22 -8.93 18.68 33.02
N GLN A 23 -8.62 17.40 33.27
CA GLN A 23 -7.43 16.74 32.71
C GLN A 23 -7.45 16.69 31.18
N LEU A 24 -8.61 16.38 30.57
CA LEU A 24 -8.78 16.33 29.12
C LEU A 24 -8.75 17.75 28.48
N LYS A 25 -9.36 18.74 29.14
CA LYS A 25 -9.28 20.17 28.70
C LYS A 25 -7.86 20.72 28.76
N ALA A 26 -7.00 20.23 29.65
CA ALA A 26 -5.61 20.66 29.74
C ALA A 26 -4.74 20.18 28.56
N LEU A 27 -5.16 19.13 27.83
CA LEU A 27 -4.40 18.59 26.70
C LEU A 27 -4.31 19.53 25.50
N GLU A 28 -3.20 19.47 24.77
CA GLU A 28 -3.13 20.04 23.42
C GLU A 28 -4.05 19.28 22.46
N MET A 29 -4.42 19.92 21.33
CA MET A 29 -5.33 19.33 20.35
C MET A 29 -4.82 17.99 19.78
N SER A 30 -3.52 17.89 19.55
CA SER A 30 -2.81 16.67 19.12
C SER A 30 -2.90 15.54 20.15
N GLN A 31 -2.60 15.85 21.42
CA GLN A 31 -2.67 14.93 22.55
C GLN A 31 -4.11 14.45 22.80
N LEU A 32 -5.09 15.36 22.69
CA LEU A 32 -6.51 15.03 22.84
C LEU A 32 -7.02 14.17 21.69
N MET A 33 -6.60 14.43 20.44
CA MET A 33 -6.92 13.57 19.29
C MET A 33 -6.35 12.15 19.49
N LEU A 34 -5.09 12.03 19.93
CA LEU A 34 -4.48 10.74 20.24
C LEU A 34 -5.23 10.00 21.36
N THR A 35 -5.57 10.71 22.44
CA THR A 35 -6.36 10.20 23.56
C THR A 35 -7.74 9.70 23.10
N ALA A 36 -8.44 10.48 22.28
CA ALA A 36 -9.73 10.10 21.70
C ALA A 36 -9.63 8.85 20.81
N MET A 37 -8.57 8.73 20.00
CA MET A 37 -8.33 7.55 19.17
C MET A 37 -8.04 6.29 19.99
N LEU A 38 -7.26 6.41 21.07
CA LEU A 38 -6.93 5.30 21.96
C LEU A 38 -8.15 4.81 22.77
N LEU A 39 -8.99 5.73 23.25
CA LEU A 39 -10.24 5.40 23.95
C LEU A 39 -11.30 4.83 23.01
N HIS A 40 -11.61 5.53 21.91
CA HIS A 40 -12.74 5.21 21.03
C HIS A 40 -12.43 4.07 20.05
N ARG A 41 -11.14 3.78 19.79
CA ARG A 41 -10.64 2.78 18.83
C ARG A 41 -11.21 2.91 17.40
N ARG A 42 -11.70 4.09 17.02
CA ARG A 42 -12.19 4.37 15.66
C ARG A 42 -11.19 5.19 14.85
N HIS A 43 -11.36 5.15 13.53
CA HIS A 43 -10.53 5.87 12.56
C HIS A 43 -10.59 7.40 12.78
N PRO A 44 -9.48 8.15 12.67
CA PRO A 44 -9.43 9.59 12.98
C PRO A 44 -10.46 10.43 12.23
N ARG A 45 -10.74 10.11 10.95
CA ARG A 45 -11.80 10.77 10.16
C ARG A 45 -13.22 10.66 10.71
N SER A 46 -13.46 9.83 11.72
CA SER A 46 -14.74 9.74 12.44
C SER A 46 -14.77 10.56 13.73
N LEU A 47 -13.66 11.24 14.05
CA LEU A 47 -13.54 12.16 15.18
C LEU A 47 -13.59 13.61 14.67
N PRO A 48 -14.21 14.52 15.43
CA PRO A 48 -14.29 15.93 15.09
C PRO A 48 -12.94 16.63 15.30
N ASN A 49 -12.69 17.68 14.52
CA ASN A 49 -11.51 18.53 14.67
C ASN A 49 -11.76 19.69 15.67
N ASN A 50 -12.51 19.41 16.75
CA ASN A 50 -12.90 20.40 17.75
C ASN A 50 -12.54 19.90 19.17
N LYS A 51 -11.82 20.72 19.95
CA LYS A 51 -11.34 20.35 21.29
C LYS A 51 -12.48 20.03 22.27
N ASN A 52 -13.60 20.76 22.23
CA ASN A 52 -14.74 20.51 23.12
C ASN A 52 -15.45 19.22 22.74
N GLU A 53 -15.66 18.98 21.44
CA GLU A 53 -16.32 17.76 20.96
C GLU A 53 -15.46 16.50 21.22
N LEU A 54 -14.15 16.57 20.98
CA LEU A 54 -13.21 15.49 21.35
C LEU A 54 -13.20 15.22 22.86
N THR A 55 -13.23 16.27 23.69
CA THR A 55 -13.33 16.14 25.15
C THR A 55 -14.61 15.40 25.53
N ASN A 56 -15.74 15.78 24.94
CA ASN A 56 -17.04 15.12 25.18
C ASN A 56 -17.04 13.65 24.72
N ILE A 57 -16.38 13.33 23.59
CA ILE A 57 -16.21 11.93 23.15
C ILE A 57 -15.37 11.14 24.15
N CYS A 58 -14.23 11.67 24.59
CA CYS A 58 -13.39 11.02 25.61
C CYS A 58 -14.16 10.76 26.91
N LEU A 59 -14.91 11.76 27.40
CA LEU A 59 -15.75 11.63 28.59
C LEU A 59 -16.89 10.62 28.39
N ALA A 60 -17.48 10.55 27.19
CA ALA A 60 -18.54 9.58 26.88
C ALA A 60 -18.00 8.14 26.79
N GLU A 61 -16.79 7.92 26.26
CA GLU A 61 -16.15 6.59 26.26
C GLU A 61 -15.74 6.16 27.68
N LEU A 62 -15.10 7.05 28.45
CA LEU A 62 -14.85 6.81 29.88
C LEU A 62 -16.14 6.59 30.67
N GLY A 63 -17.25 7.22 30.25
CA GLY A 63 -18.58 7.01 30.82
C GLY A 63 -19.11 5.58 30.77
N LYS A 64 -18.51 4.70 29.93
CA LYS A 64 -18.96 3.31 29.70
C LYS A 64 -18.25 2.25 30.54
N THR A 65 -17.05 2.52 31.05
CA THR A 65 -16.28 1.58 31.91
C THR A 65 -16.62 1.75 33.39
N GLU A 66 -16.17 0.85 34.26
CA GLU A 66 -16.44 0.97 35.70
C GLU A 66 -15.68 2.15 36.34
N VAL A 67 -16.22 2.73 37.40
CA VAL A 67 -15.66 3.95 38.03
C VAL A 67 -14.20 3.77 38.46
N ASN A 68 -13.85 2.58 38.96
CA ASN A 68 -12.49 2.25 39.40
C ASN A 68 -11.52 2.14 38.20
N GLU A 69 -11.97 1.56 37.09
CA GLU A 69 -11.17 1.36 35.87
C GLU A 69 -10.93 2.66 35.09
N ARG A 70 -11.89 3.59 35.10
CA ARG A 70 -11.80 4.89 34.38
C ARG A 70 -10.52 5.65 34.70
N GLN A 71 -10.17 5.73 35.98
CA GLN A 71 -8.98 6.47 36.41
C GLN A 71 -7.71 5.81 35.90
N GLU A 72 -7.65 4.48 35.97
CA GLU A 72 -6.51 3.69 35.51
C GLU A 72 -6.34 3.81 33.99
N ILE A 73 -7.41 3.61 33.22
CA ILE A 73 -7.39 3.74 31.75
C ILE A 73 -6.90 5.12 31.33
N LEU A 74 -7.46 6.20 31.91
CA LEU A 74 -7.05 7.56 31.55
C LEU A 74 -5.60 7.84 32.00
N THR A 75 -5.19 7.40 33.19
CA THR A 75 -3.81 7.61 33.67
C THR A 75 -2.81 6.87 32.79
N ASN A 76 -3.10 5.62 32.41
CA ASN A 76 -2.24 4.84 31.52
C ASN A 76 -2.13 5.44 30.12
N ILE A 77 -3.23 5.97 29.56
CA ILE A 77 -3.19 6.69 28.28
C ILE A 77 -2.42 8.00 28.40
N LEU A 78 -2.66 8.81 29.44
CA LEU A 78 -1.97 10.09 29.65
C LEU A 78 -0.47 9.92 29.89
N ASN A 79 -0.06 8.87 30.61
CA ASN A 79 1.35 8.52 30.78
C ASN A 79 1.93 8.04 29.45
N GLY A 80 1.27 7.09 28.76
CA GLY A 80 1.71 6.63 27.44
C GLY A 80 1.86 7.76 26.41
N VAL A 81 0.99 8.77 26.41
CA VAL A 81 1.10 9.96 25.53
C VAL A 81 2.29 10.86 25.91
N LYS A 82 2.69 10.92 27.18
CA LYS A 82 3.88 11.66 27.65
C LYS A 82 5.18 10.90 27.42
N ASP A 83 5.15 9.58 27.61
CA ASP A 83 6.27 8.65 27.47
C ASP A 83 6.52 8.28 25.99
N ALA A 84 5.57 8.62 25.10
CA ALA A 84 5.73 8.45 23.67
C ALA A 84 6.94 9.26 23.14
N PRO A 85 7.70 8.75 22.16
CA PRO A 85 8.98 9.34 21.75
C PRO A 85 8.92 10.84 21.43
N SER A 86 9.84 11.60 22.06
CA SER A 86 9.86 13.06 22.00
C SER A 86 10.32 13.59 20.65
N THR A 87 10.06 14.88 20.43
CA THR A 87 10.49 15.64 19.25
C THR A 87 12.00 15.60 18.99
N ASP A 88 12.83 15.39 20.01
CA ASP A 88 14.29 15.47 19.87
C ASP A 88 14.83 14.26 19.11
N SER A 89 14.31 13.06 19.43
CA SER A 89 14.59 11.81 18.70
C SER A 89 14.06 11.79 17.25
N SER A 90 13.30 12.82 16.87
CA SER A 90 12.70 12.97 15.53
C SER A 90 13.46 13.96 14.64
N ALA A 91 14.67 14.40 15.00
CA ALA A 91 15.44 15.40 14.25
C ALA A 91 15.62 15.08 12.75
N TRP A 92 15.73 13.80 12.39
CA TRP A 92 15.82 13.31 11.01
C TRP A 92 14.53 13.50 10.19
N ILE A 93 13.38 13.68 10.86
CA ILE A 93 12.09 13.97 10.22
C ILE A 93 12.04 15.47 9.90
N LYS A 94 12.01 15.78 8.61
CA LYS A 94 11.99 17.15 8.06
C LYS A 94 10.56 17.58 7.71
N THR A 95 10.36 18.90 7.58
CA THR A 95 9.14 19.51 7.06
C THR A 95 9.49 20.27 5.78
N PRO A 96 8.79 20.05 4.63
CA PRO A 96 7.76 19.03 4.43
C PRO A 96 8.33 17.62 4.53
N ILE A 97 7.47 16.65 4.84
CA ILE A 97 7.88 15.23 4.92
C ILE A 97 8.13 14.67 3.53
N HIS A 98 9.15 13.81 3.42
CA HIS A 98 9.40 13.08 2.19
C HIS A 98 8.27 12.06 1.93
N PRO A 99 7.56 12.08 0.78
CA PRO A 99 6.36 11.24 0.57
C PRO A 99 6.59 9.72 0.75
N ARG A 100 7.79 9.23 0.42
CA ARG A 100 8.22 7.83 0.67
C ARG A 100 8.30 7.46 2.16
N LEU A 101 8.65 8.41 3.03
CA LEU A 101 8.69 8.23 4.48
C LEU A 101 7.27 8.15 5.06
N GLU A 102 6.36 9.00 4.57
CA GLU A 102 4.93 8.89 4.88
C GLU A 102 4.36 7.52 4.43
N ALA A 103 4.72 7.04 3.24
CA ALA A 103 4.29 5.73 2.74
C ALA A 103 4.76 4.56 3.62
N LEU A 104 6.01 4.62 4.11
CA LEU A 104 6.56 3.67 5.07
C LEU A 104 5.71 3.61 6.36
N LEU A 105 5.39 4.76 6.96
CA LEU A 105 4.57 4.77 8.18
C LEU A 105 3.13 4.31 7.90
N ARG A 106 2.50 4.78 6.81
CA ARG A 106 1.14 4.37 6.40
C ARG A 106 1.00 2.86 6.21
N ARG A 107 2.06 2.15 5.80
CA ARG A 107 2.08 0.69 5.70
C ARG A 107 1.86 0.03 7.08
N ARG A 108 2.48 0.59 8.12
CA ARG A 108 2.44 0.07 9.49
C ARG A 108 1.08 0.29 10.16
N VAL A 109 0.56 1.51 10.11
CA VAL A 109 -0.73 1.89 10.74
C VAL A 109 -1.98 1.55 9.92
N ASN A 110 -1.92 0.54 9.04
CA ASN A 110 -3.03 0.14 8.15
C ASN A 110 -3.72 1.33 7.45
N LYS A 111 -2.90 2.22 6.86
CA LYS A 111 -3.29 3.44 6.12
C LYS A 111 -3.99 4.53 6.95
N ILE A 112 -4.08 4.41 8.27
CA ILE A 112 -4.46 5.52 9.16
C ILE A 112 -3.48 6.69 8.95
N TRP A 113 -4.01 7.90 8.96
CA TRP A 113 -3.21 9.12 8.96
C TRP A 113 -3.99 10.19 9.70
N ILE A 114 -3.36 10.77 10.70
CA ILE A 114 -4.04 11.67 11.63
C ILE A 114 -3.79 13.10 11.14
N ASP A 115 -4.86 13.71 10.64
CA ASP A 115 -4.89 15.08 10.13
C ASP A 115 -5.63 15.93 11.17
N VAL A 116 -4.93 16.89 11.76
CA VAL A 116 -5.43 17.81 12.79
C VAL A 116 -5.16 19.23 12.32
N GLU A 117 -6.11 20.14 12.55
CA GLU A 117 -5.92 21.55 12.19
C GLU A 117 -4.71 22.14 12.91
N ASN A 118 -4.01 23.06 12.23
CA ASN A 118 -2.83 23.75 12.73
C ASN A 118 -1.64 22.84 13.10
N THR A 119 -1.63 21.57 12.69
CA THR A 119 -0.45 20.68 12.77
C THR A 119 0.32 20.68 11.46
N ASN A 120 1.64 20.74 11.53
CA ASN A 120 2.54 20.55 10.39
C ASN A 120 2.80 19.06 10.09
N ASP A 121 3.39 18.75 8.94
CA ASP A 121 3.65 17.35 8.50
C ASP A 121 4.40 16.52 9.55
N LYS A 122 5.44 17.09 10.17
CA LYS A 122 6.22 16.43 11.23
C LYS A 122 5.35 16.07 12.44
N GLN A 123 4.50 16.98 12.88
CA GLN A 123 3.55 16.72 13.97
C GLN A 123 2.53 15.64 13.59
N ARG A 124 2.02 15.63 12.34
CA ARG A 124 1.07 14.61 11.84
C ARG A 124 1.69 13.22 11.77
N PHE A 125 2.95 13.13 11.34
CA PHE A 125 3.72 11.89 11.33
C PHE A 125 3.97 11.38 12.74
N LEU A 126 4.46 12.24 13.65
CA LEU A 126 4.71 11.86 15.05
C LEU A 126 3.42 11.42 15.76
N LEU A 127 2.31 12.12 15.52
CA LEU A 127 0.99 11.76 16.03
C LEU A 127 0.56 10.37 15.52
N THR A 128 0.75 10.11 14.23
CA THR A 128 0.44 8.82 13.59
C THR A 128 1.35 7.68 14.06
N TYR A 129 2.64 7.96 14.25
CA TYR A 129 3.63 7.01 14.78
C TYR A 129 3.37 6.70 16.26
N ASN A 130 3.09 7.70 17.10
CA ASN A 130 2.76 7.50 18.51
C ASN A 130 1.49 6.65 18.67
N TYR A 131 0.53 6.75 17.73
CA TYR A 131 -0.60 5.83 17.69
C TYR A 131 -0.20 4.39 17.36
N GLU A 132 0.73 4.13 16.41
CA GLU A 132 1.30 2.78 16.17
C GLU A 132 1.97 2.26 17.46
N PHE A 133 2.83 3.08 18.04
CA PHE A 133 3.66 2.73 19.19
C PHE A 133 2.83 2.36 20.42
N LEU A 134 1.76 3.11 20.70
CA LEU A 134 0.88 2.88 21.84
C LEU A 134 -0.16 1.76 21.62
N THR A 135 -0.45 1.39 20.37
CA THR A 135 -1.44 0.32 20.06
C THR A 135 -0.82 -1.02 19.74
N ASN A 136 0.46 -1.06 19.35
CA ASN A 136 1.18 -2.29 18.98
C ASN A 136 2.51 -2.38 19.76
N LYS A 137 2.63 -3.39 20.64
CA LYS A 137 3.82 -3.64 21.47
C LYS A 137 5.07 -4.06 20.68
N LEU A 138 4.94 -4.37 19.39
CA LEU A 138 6.03 -4.73 18.48
C LEU A 138 6.39 -3.58 17.52
N SER A 139 5.87 -2.37 17.77
CA SER A 139 6.23 -1.18 16.99
C SER A 139 7.70 -0.80 17.23
N PRO A 140 8.45 -0.44 16.18
CA PRO A 140 9.83 -0.01 16.31
C PRO A 140 9.92 1.33 17.04
N THR A 141 11.07 1.58 17.67
CA THR A 141 11.45 2.91 18.14
C THR A 141 11.69 3.87 16.96
N LEU A 142 11.68 5.19 17.21
CA LEU A 142 12.01 6.19 16.17
C LEU A 142 13.43 5.99 15.59
N THR A 143 14.38 5.48 16.37
CA THR A 143 15.74 5.17 15.90
C THR A 143 15.78 3.95 14.98
N GLU A 144 14.94 2.95 15.21
CA GLU A 144 14.79 1.80 14.31
C GLU A 144 14.04 2.18 13.03
N LEU A 145 13.02 3.04 13.16
CA LEU A 145 12.31 3.61 12.01
C LEU A 145 13.22 4.52 11.17
N GLU A 146 14.13 5.27 11.79
CA GLU A 146 15.16 6.03 11.09
C GLU A 146 16.09 5.10 10.29
N LYS A 147 16.58 4.00 10.89
CA LYS A 147 17.42 3.01 10.20
C LYS A 147 16.67 2.37 9.02
N GLU A 148 15.40 2.01 9.19
CA GLU A 148 14.58 1.51 8.08
C GLU A 148 14.42 2.56 6.98
N TRP A 149 14.19 3.83 7.33
CA TRP A 149 14.10 4.93 6.38
C TRP A 149 15.43 5.20 5.64
N GLN A 150 16.56 5.18 6.34
CA GLN A 150 17.89 5.32 5.75
C GLN A 150 18.16 4.20 4.73
N GLN A 151 17.77 2.96 5.01
CA GLN A 151 17.89 1.86 4.05
C GLN A 151 16.92 2.03 2.87
N LEU A 152 15.63 2.24 3.14
CA LEU A 152 14.56 2.30 2.15
C LEU A 152 14.69 3.49 1.19
N SER A 153 15.17 4.64 1.67
CA SER A 153 15.41 5.83 0.85
C SER A 153 16.49 5.63 -0.22
N THR A 154 17.47 4.75 0.00
CA THR A 154 18.47 4.37 -1.02
C THR A 154 17.92 3.45 -2.12
N LEU A 155 16.78 2.81 -1.90
CA LEU A 155 16.17 1.92 -2.90
C LEU A 155 15.51 2.74 -4.00
N ASN A 156 15.98 2.55 -5.24
CA ASN A 156 15.40 3.17 -6.43
C ASN A 156 15.36 2.16 -7.59
N GLU A 157 14.37 1.27 -7.60
CA GLU A 157 14.20 0.25 -8.65
C GLU A 157 13.75 0.84 -10.01
N LEU A 158 13.52 2.15 -10.09
CA LEU A 158 13.04 2.87 -11.26
C LEU A 158 14.09 3.88 -11.79
N ASP A 159 15.33 3.81 -11.32
CA ASP A 159 16.47 4.63 -11.75
C ASP A 159 16.75 4.55 -13.27
N TRP A 160 16.56 3.37 -13.85
CA TRP A 160 16.73 3.09 -15.28
C TRP A 160 15.61 3.68 -16.17
N LEU A 161 14.52 4.19 -15.58
CA LEU A 161 13.33 4.61 -16.32
C LEU A 161 13.48 6.04 -16.84
N LYS A 162 13.54 6.18 -18.17
CA LYS A 162 13.59 7.50 -18.82
C LYS A 162 12.26 8.25 -18.65
N LYS A 163 12.34 9.59 -18.59
CA LYS A 163 11.16 10.46 -18.42
C LYS A 163 10.07 10.19 -19.46
N ASP A 164 10.43 10.06 -20.73
CA ASP A 164 9.47 9.87 -21.83
C ASP A 164 8.82 8.47 -21.82
N ASP A 165 9.55 7.47 -21.31
CA ASP A 165 9.06 6.10 -21.13
C ASP A 165 8.18 5.94 -19.87
N THR A 166 8.20 6.92 -18.96
CA THR A 166 7.66 6.79 -17.59
C THR A 166 6.16 6.50 -17.58
N THR A 167 5.35 7.33 -18.24
CA THR A 167 3.89 7.22 -18.26
C THR A 167 3.41 5.94 -18.95
N GLU A 168 4.17 5.39 -19.91
CA GLU A 168 3.81 4.11 -20.53
C GLU A 168 4.18 2.93 -19.64
N PHE A 169 5.42 2.87 -19.14
CA PHE A 169 5.86 1.82 -18.22
C PHE A 169 4.93 1.72 -17.01
N LEU A 170 4.53 2.85 -16.43
CA LEU A 170 3.69 2.89 -15.24
C LEU A 170 2.28 2.28 -15.45
N LYS A 171 1.80 2.19 -16.71
CA LYS A 171 0.58 1.42 -17.03
C LYS A 171 0.80 -0.09 -16.89
N TYR A 172 1.98 -0.61 -17.24
CA TYR A 172 2.34 -2.02 -17.04
C TYR A 172 2.66 -2.32 -15.58
N PHE A 173 3.34 -1.40 -14.89
CA PHE A 173 3.53 -1.44 -13.45
C PHE A 173 2.18 -1.52 -12.71
N TYR A 174 1.21 -0.68 -13.08
CA TYR A 174 -0.15 -0.72 -12.55
C TYR A 174 -0.90 -2.02 -12.93
N LYS A 175 -0.66 -2.63 -14.10
CA LYS A 175 -1.27 -3.94 -14.43
C LYS A 175 -0.71 -5.07 -13.57
N GLU A 176 0.60 -5.08 -13.30
CA GLU A 176 1.19 -6.06 -12.38
C GLU A 176 0.78 -5.81 -10.93
N HIS A 177 0.59 -4.56 -10.50
CA HIS A 177 0.13 -4.22 -9.15
C HIS A 177 -1.21 -4.90 -8.81
N LYS A 178 -2.19 -4.90 -9.74
CA LYS A 178 -3.55 -5.44 -9.51
C LYS A 178 -3.59 -6.93 -9.20
N LYS A 179 -2.52 -7.68 -9.50
CA LYS A 179 -2.42 -9.13 -9.27
C LYS A 179 -2.14 -9.50 -7.81
N TYR A 180 -1.71 -8.55 -6.98
CA TYR A 180 -1.45 -8.77 -5.56
C TYR A 180 -2.67 -8.28 -4.73
N LYS A 181 -3.19 -9.11 -3.81
CA LYS A 181 -4.28 -8.77 -2.84
C LYS A 181 -3.99 -9.28 -1.38
N ILE A 182 -3.71 -8.38 -0.37
CA ILE A 182 -3.66 -8.58 1.14
C ILE A 182 -5.05 -9.08 1.52
N ASP A 183 -5.16 -10.39 1.63
CA ASP A 183 -5.99 -11.00 2.65
C ASP A 183 -5.66 -10.36 4.02
N ARG A 184 -6.67 -9.74 4.62
CA ARG A 184 -6.54 -8.94 5.86
C ARG A 184 -6.13 -9.73 7.09
N ASN A 185 -6.04 -11.07 6.99
CA ASN A 185 -5.55 -11.92 8.06
C ASN A 185 -4.03 -12.22 7.96
N THR A 186 -3.36 -11.94 6.83
CA THR A 186 -2.05 -12.56 6.50
C THR A 186 -0.95 -11.61 5.99
N ASN A 187 -1.21 -10.30 5.85
CA ASN A 187 -0.19 -9.27 5.55
C ASN A 187 0.47 -9.29 4.12
N GLN A 188 -0.20 -9.70 3.02
CA GLN A 188 0.42 -9.73 1.64
C GLN A 188 -0.35 -9.13 0.40
N PRO A 189 0.13 -8.05 -0.29
CA PRO A 189 -0.42 -6.64 -0.49
C PRO A 189 -1.79 -6.35 -1.19
N ILE A 190 -2.75 -5.54 -0.65
CA ILE A 190 -4.15 -5.30 -1.19
C ILE A 190 -4.54 -3.91 -1.68
N PHE A 191 -5.57 -3.97 -2.52
CA PHE A 191 -6.42 -2.90 -3.04
C PHE A 191 -7.89 -3.21 -2.73
N ASN A 192 -8.47 -2.46 -1.77
CA ASN A 192 -9.93 -2.28 -1.69
C ASN A 192 -10.35 -1.43 -2.90
N GLU A 193 -11.36 -1.87 -3.64
CA GLU A 193 -11.90 -1.12 -4.79
C GLU A 193 -12.48 0.26 -4.38
N ASN A 194 -12.91 0.45 -3.13
CA ASN A 194 -13.46 1.71 -2.62
C ASN A 194 -12.43 2.86 -2.42
N GLN A 195 -11.25 2.80 -3.05
CA GLN A 195 -10.32 3.95 -3.20
C GLN A 195 -10.20 4.45 -4.64
N GLU A 196 -11.20 4.19 -5.49
CA GLU A 196 -11.34 4.80 -6.82
C GLU A 196 -11.19 6.33 -6.82
N SER A 197 -11.52 7.03 -5.72
CA SER A 197 -11.34 8.49 -5.59
C SER A 197 -9.87 8.97 -5.49
N ARG A 198 -8.87 8.06 -5.53
CA ARG A 198 -7.47 8.41 -5.80
C ARG A 198 -6.93 7.59 -6.97
N SER A 199 -7.69 7.54 -8.06
CA SER A 199 -7.25 7.11 -9.39
C SER A 199 -6.20 8.03 -10.03
N HIS A 200 -5.20 8.49 -9.26
CA HIS A 200 -3.98 9.01 -9.84
C HIS A 200 -3.19 7.83 -10.40
N VAL A 201 -3.43 7.58 -11.68
CA VAL A 201 -2.49 6.91 -12.59
C VAL A 201 -1.09 7.36 -12.19
N PHE A 202 -0.19 6.43 -11.82
CA PHE A 202 1.18 6.80 -11.47
C PHE A 202 1.75 7.64 -12.62
N THR A 203 2.10 8.90 -12.35
CA THR A 203 2.51 9.89 -13.37
C THR A 203 4.04 10.00 -13.44
N THR A 204 4.71 9.66 -12.35
CA THR A 204 6.16 9.81 -12.16
C THR A 204 6.78 8.55 -11.58
N ALA A 205 8.10 8.41 -11.72
CA ALA A 205 8.85 7.34 -11.05
C ALA A 205 8.71 7.41 -9.52
N ILE A 206 8.59 8.61 -8.93
CA ILE A 206 8.42 8.77 -7.47
C ILE A 206 7.08 8.19 -7.00
N ASP A 207 6.00 8.31 -7.77
CA ASP A 207 4.71 7.67 -7.44
C ASP A 207 4.83 6.13 -7.36
N GLY A 208 5.62 5.53 -8.26
CA GLY A 208 5.93 4.10 -8.24
C GLY A 208 6.78 3.67 -7.05
N LEU A 209 7.76 4.49 -6.64
CA LEU A 209 8.58 4.22 -5.45
C LEU A 209 7.76 4.33 -4.15
N ILE A 210 6.94 5.38 -4.01
CA ILE A 210 5.98 5.57 -2.90
C ILE A 210 5.09 4.32 -2.75
N TRP A 211 4.61 3.78 -3.87
CA TRP A 211 3.84 2.54 -3.86
C TRP A 211 4.67 1.34 -3.38
N LEU A 212 5.89 1.15 -3.91
CA LEU A 212 6.78 0.05 -3.50
C LEU A 212 7.08 0.08 -1.99
N ASP A 213 7.31 1.25 -1.42
CA ASP A 213 7.55 1.44 0.02
C ASP A 213 6.32 1.06 0.86
N SER A 214 5.13 1.43 0.39
CA SER A 214 3.84 1.07 1.01
C SER A 214 3.49 -0.42 0.86
N PHE A 215 4.10 -1.10 -0.11
CA PHE A 215 3.84 -2.49 -0.49
C PHE A 215 4.75 -3.46 0.28
N SER A 216 6.07 -3.23 0.29
CA SER A 216 7.03 -4.12 0.97
C SER A 216 8.37 -3.45 1.26
N PRO A 217 9.01 -3.73 2.41
CA PRO A 217 10.41 -3.35 2.64
C PRO A 217 11.41 -4.25 1.90
N SER A 218 11.03 -5.44 1.40
CA SER A 218 11.97 -6.35 0.72
C SER A 218 12.36 -5.83 -0.66
N LYS A 219 13.66 -5.55 -0.82
CA LYS A 219 14.31 -5.16 -2.07
C LYS A 219 14.14 -6.23 -3.16
N GLU A 220 14.14 -7.50 -2.78
CA GLU A 220 14.01 -8.68 -3.64
C GLU A 220 12.60 -8.74 -4.24
N LEU A 221 11.58 -8.58 -3.39
CA LEU A 221 10.19 -8.57 -3.82
C LEU A 221 9.88 -7.34 -4.69
N ARG A 222 10.37 -6.14 -4.30
CA ARG A 222 10.28 -4.91 -5.09
C ARG A 222 10.89 -5.08 -6.49
N LYS A 223 12.12 -5.60 -6.56
CA LYS A 223 12.80 -5.95 -7.83
C LYS A 223 12.01 -6.96 -8.66
N SER A 224 11.41 -7.97 -8.04
CA SER A 224 10.58 -8.97 -8.74
C SER A 224 9.34 -8.35 -9.39
N VAL A 225 8.62 -7.47 -8.67
CA VAL A 225 7.46 -6.74 -9.20
C VAL A 225 7.86 -5.82 -10.36
N VAL A 226 8.90 -4.99 -10.17
CA VAL A 226 9.40 -4.09 -11.23
C VAL A 226 9.93 -4.87 -12.44
N GLY A 227 10.63 -5.99 -12.22
CA GLY A 227 11.15 -6.85 -13.27
C GLY A 227 10.07 -7.43 -14.18
N LYS A 228 8.98 -7.96 -13.60
CA LYS A 228 7.82 -8.46 -14.35
C LYS A 228 7.16 -7.35 -15.18
N ALA A 229 6.92 -6.18 -14.58
CA ALA A 229 6.36 -5.03 -15.27
C ALA A 229 7.26 -4.56 -16.44
N ARG A 230 8.58 -4.53 -16.22
CA ARG A 230 9.58 -4.13 -17.22
C ARG A 230 9.65 -5.11 -18.39
N MET A 231 9.58 -6.41 -18.13
CA MET A 231 9.53 -7.44 -19.15
C MET A 231 8.31 -7.28 -20.07
N LEU A 232 7.11 -7.12 -19.48
CA LEU A 232 5.87 -6.95 -20.24
C LEU A 232 5.85 -5.65 -21.04
N TRP A 233 6.34 -4.55 -20.46
CA TRP A 233 6.48 -3.28 -21.15
C TRP A 233 7.44 -3.36 -22.34
N LYS A 234 8.62 -4.00 -22.17
CA LYS A 234 9.56 -4.25 -23.28
C LYS A 234 8.92 -5.07 -24.38
N GLN A 235 8.33 -6.22 -24.06
CA GLN A 235 7.63 -7.08 -25.04
C GLN A 235 6.55 -6.31 -25.82
N ALA A 236 5.83 -5.39 -25.16
CA ALA A 236 4.84 -4.54 -25.84
C ALA A 236 5.49 -3.46 -26.73
N LYS A 237 6.62 -2.87 -26.33
CA LYS A 237 7.39 -1.91 -27.13
C LYS A 237 7.97 -2.60 -28.38
N ASP A 238 8.58 -3.77 -28.21
CA ASP A 238 9.14 -4.59 -29.29
C ASP A 238 8.06 -5.03 -30.29
N ARG A 239 6.87 -5.40 -29.81
CA ARG A 239 5.71 -5.74 -30.67
C ARG A 239 5.14 -4.56 -31.46
N LYS A 240 5.32 -3.32 -30.99
CA LYS A 240 4.90 -2.12 -31.73
C LYS A 240 5.88 -1.75 -32.86
N THR A 241 7.16 -1.99 -32.65
CA THR A 241 8.23 -1.65 -33.62
C THR A 241 8.59 -2.79 -34.56
N SER A 242 8.18 -4.03 -34.26
CA SER A 242 8.39 -5.20 -35.12
C SER A 242 7.41 -5.22 -36.30
N GLU A 243 7.94 -5.06 -37.52
CA GLU A 243 7.21 -5.41 -38.76
C GLU A 243 6.82 -6.89 -38.81
N LYS A 244 7.57 -7.75 -38.11
CA LYS A 244 7.31 -9.19 -38.01
C LYS A 244 6.15 -9.45 -37.05
N LYS A 245 4.96 -9.67 -37.62
CA LYS A 245 3.77 -10.13 -36.90
C LYS A 245 3.98 -11.57 -36.40
N GLN A 246 4.22 -11.72 -35.10
CA GLN A 246 4.20 -13.03 -34.44
C GLN A 246 2.78 -13.62 -34.51
N LYS A 247 2.65 -14.85 -35.02
CA LYS A 247 1.41 -15.64 -35.00
C LYS A 247 1.57 -16.77 -34.00
N ASN A 248 0.56 -16.97 -33.15
CA ASN A 248 0.48 -18.13 -32.28
C ASN A 248 -0.16 -19.28 -33.05
N PHE A 249 0.48 -20.45 -33.06
CA PHE A 249 -0.07 -21.68 -33.62
C PHE A 249 -0.24 -22.70 -32.49
N SER A 250 -1.33 -23.46 -32.51
CA SER A 250 -1.49 -24.65 -31.67
C SER A 250 -1.16 -25.87 -32.51
N LEU A 251 -0.08 -26.57 -32.15
CA LEU A 251 0.35 -27.81 -32.80
C LEU A 251 0.12 -28.99 -31.84
N GLN A 252 0.07 -30.20 -32.37
CA GLN A 252 0.04 -31.42 -31.56
C GLN A 252 1.40 -31.62 -30.85
N ALA A 253 1.41 -32.32 -29.72
CA ALA A 253 2.57 -32.39 -28.84
C ALA A 253 3.78 -33.09 -29.48
N ASP A 254 3.51 -34.16 -30.24
CA ASP A 254 4.48 -34.88 -31.07
C ASP A 254 5.11 -33.98 -32.15
N VAL A 255 4.32 -33.13 -32.81
CA VAL A 255 4.82 -32.16 -33.80
C VAL A 255 5.74 -31.12 -33.13
N CYS A 256 5.41 -30.68 -31.91
CA CYS A 256 6.28 -29.82 -31.10
C CYS A 256 7.60 -30.51 -30.72
N GLU A 257 7.56 -31.79 -30.33
CA GLU A 257 8.78 -32.56 -30.02
C GLU A 257 9.67 -32.74 -31.26
N MET A 258 9.08 -33.04 -32.43
CA MET A 258 9.82 -33.10 -33.70
C MET A 258 10.46 -31.77 -34.08
N LEU A 259 9.73 -30.65 -33.95
CA LEU A 259 10.28 -29.31 -34.18
C LEU A 259 11.47 -28.99 -33.26
N ASN A 260 11.37 -29.33 -31.98
CA ASN A 260 12.43 -29.13 -31.00
C ASN A 260 13.66 -30.02 -31.29
N LYS A 261 13.44 -31.26 -31.75
CA LYS A 261 14.52 -32.15 -32.22
C LYS A 261 15.25 -31.54 -33.42
N LEU A 262 14.52 -31.14 -34.46
CA LEU A 262 15.08 -30.50 -35.66
C LEU A 262 15.82 -29.18 -35.30
N SER A 263 15.28 -28.40 -34.35
CA SER A 263 15.89 -27.17 -33.84
C SER A 263 17.29 -27.40 -33.25
N LYS A 264 17.43 -28.46 -32.45
CA LYS A 264 18.72 -28.88 -31.88
C LYS A 264 19.66 -29.47 -32.92
N GLU A 265 19.14 -30.31 -33.81
CA GLU A 265 19.92 -31.03 -34.83
C GLU A 265 20.57 -30.09 -35.84
N TYR A 266 19.85 -29.05 -36.28
CA TYR A 266 20.34 -28.09 -37.28
C TYR A 266 20.81 -26.76 -36.70
N GLY A 267 20.75 -26.56 -35.38
CA GLY A 267 21.14 -25.30 -34.73
C GLY A 267 20.28 -24.09 -35.11
N LEU A 268 19.05 -24.32 -35.58
CA LEU A 268 18.10 -23.31 -36.05
C LEU A 268 16.98 -23.11 -35.02
N THR A 269 16.36 -21.93 -35.01
CA THR A 269 15.12 -21.73 -34.24
C THR A 269 13.96 -22.51 -34.88
N GLU A 270 13.00 -22.95 -34.07
CA GLU A 270 11.77 -23.63 -34.55
C GLU A 270 11.05 -22.79 -35.62
N THR A 271 10.97 -21.47 -35.43
CA THR A 271 10.46 -20.54 -36.44
C THR A 271 11.23 -20.62 -37.76
N LYS A 272 12.56 -20.73 -37.71
CA LYS A 272 13.37 -20.78 -38.93
C LYS A 272 13.22 -22.11 -39.68
N ILE A 273 13.02 -23.20 -38.95
CA ILE A 273 12.68 -24.50 -39.54
C ILE A 273 11.32 -24.43 -40.24
N ILE A 274 10.30 -23.87 -39.58
CA ILE A 274 8.97 -23.69 -40.19
C ILE A 274 9.05 -22.79 -41.44
N GLU A 275 9.80 -21.68 -41.40
CA GLU A 275 10.03 -20.83 -42.58
C GLU A 275 10.67 -21.61 -43.74
N THR A 276 11.71 -22.41 -43.48
CA THR A 276 12.41 -23.20 -44.52
C THR A 276 11.50 -24.28 -45.09
N LEU A 277 10.76 -25.01 -44.24
CA LEU A 277 9.81 -26.04 -44.70
C LEU A 277 8.70 -25.45 -45.58
N ILE A 278 8.11 -24.32 -45.17
CA ILE A 278 7.07 -23.63 -45.96
C ILE A 278 7.65 -23.14 -47.29
N LYS A 279 8.86 -22.57 -47.31
CA LYS A 279 9.50 -22.10 -48.54
C LYS A 279 9.79 -23.25 -49.51
N ASN A 280 10.45 -24.30 -49.03
CA ASN A 280 10.74 -25.48 -49.86
C ASN A 280 9.45 -26.06 -50.44
N GLU A 281 8.37 -26.14 -49.66
CA GLU A 281 7.08 -26.63 -50.15
C GLU A 281 6.41 -25.67 -51.15
N THR A 282 6.53 -24.36 -50.95
CA THR A 282 6.02 -23.36 -51.92
C THR A 282 6.83 -23.35 -53.22
N GLU A 283 8.12 -23.65 -53.16
CA GLU A 283 9.03 -23.68 -54.33
C GLU A 283 8.97 -25.00 -55.10
N SER A 284 8.54 -26.10 -54.47
CA SER A 284 8.52 -27.44 -55.07
C SER A 284 7.12 -28.06 -55.26
N GLU A 285 6.08 -27.53 -54.59
CA GLU A 285 4.68 -27.98 -54.61
C GLU A 285 4.45 -29.49 -54.35
N ILE A 286 5.41 -30.18 -53.73
CA ILE A 286 5.45 -31.65 -53.66
C ILE A 286 4.25 -32.22 -52.89
N TYR A 287 3.87 -31.63 -51.76
CA TYR A 287 2.80 -32.14 -50.90
C TYR A 287 1.46 -31.41 -51.13
N LEU A 288 1.48 -30.14 -51.51
CA LEU A 288 0.28 -29.33 -51.81
C LEU A 288 -0.41 -29.78 -53.10
N SER A 289 0.35 -30.22 -54.12
CA SER A 289 -0.22 -30.80 -55.35
C SER A 289 -0.95 -32.12 -55.09
N GLN A 290 -0.44 -32.96 -54.18
CA GLN A 290 -1.06 -34.23 -53.78
C GLN A 290 -2.38 -34.02 -53.01
N LEU A 291 -2.45 -32.96 -52.20
CA LEU A 291 -3.69 -32.56 -51.53
C LEU A 291 -4.75 -31.98 -52.48
N ASN A 292 -4.33 -31.27 -53.54
CA ASN A 292 -5.25 -30.72 -54.54
C ASN A 292 -5.77 -31.76 -55.56
N THR A 293 -5.05 -32.86 -55.77
CA THR A 293 -5.46 -33.98 -56.63
C THR A 293 -6.35 -35.01 -55.91
N SER A 294 -6.58 -34.83 -54.61
CA SER A 294 -7.44 -35.69 -53.77
C SER A 294 -8.86 -35.11 -53.56
N LYS A 295 -9.41 -34.43 -54.58
CA LYS A 295 -10.76 -33.84 -54.60
C LYS A 295 -11.57 -34.30 -55.81
#